data_AF-A0A661S2W5-F1
#
_entry.id   AF-A0A661S2W5-F1
#
_cell.length_a   1.000
_cell.length_b   1.000
_cell.length_c   1.000
_cell.angle_alpha   90.00
_cell.angle_beta   90.00
_cell.angle_gamma   90.00
#
_symmetry.space_group_name_H-M   'P 1'
#
loop_
_entity.id
_entity.type
_entity.pdbx_description
1 polymer ?
#
loop_
_entity_poly.entity_id
_entity_poly.type
_entity_poly.pdbx_seq_one_letter_code
_entity_poly.pdbx_strand_id
1 'polypeptide(L)' 'MGLLYTKMKIFQYKEKLDSLPESVDKILPPVHIRIKPTNACNHNCRYCAYRADNLQLGQDMRIKDSIPKEK' A
#
# COMPACT_ATOMS: atom_id res chain seq x y z
N MET A 1 18.22 -10.16 -7.02
CA MET A 1 17.07 -9.25 -6.75
C MET A 1 16.04 -9.99 -5.92
N GLY A 2 15.89 -9.64 -4.63
CA GLY A 2 14.86 -10.25 -3.79
C GLY A 2 13.46 -9.74 -4.14
N LEU A 3 12.44 -10.58 -4.05
CA LEU A 3 11.04 -10.15 -4.12
C LEU A 3 10.73 -9.21 -2.93
N LEU A 4 10.76 -7.89 -3.14
CA LEU A 4 10.52 -6.88 -2.10
C LEU A 4 9.05 -6.80 -1.65
N TYR A 5 8.14 -7.15 -2.56
CA TYR A 5 6.69 -7.18 -2.35
C TYR A 5 6.20 -8.60 -2.55
N THR A 6 5.82 -9.25 -1.45
CA THR A 6 5.22 -10.58 -1.43
C THR A 6 4.03 -10.57 -0.50
N LYS A 7 3.00 -11.36 -0.83
CA LYS A 7 1.83 -11.59 0.05
C LYS A 7 2.25 -12.19 1.39
N MET A 8 3.40 -12.84 1.45
CA MET A 8 3.94 -13.50 2.64
C MET A 8 4.70 -12.56 3.58
N LYS A 9 4.82 -11.27 3.26
CA LYS A 9 5.58 -10.30 4.08
C LYS A 9 5.02 -10.17 5.51
N ILE A 10 3.73 -10.43 5.68
CA ILE A 10 3.07 -10.41 6.99
C ILE A 10 3.70 -11.40 7.99
N PHE A 11 4.24 -12.52 7.51
CA PHE A 11 4.85 -13.56 8.36
C PHE A 11 6.18 -13.16 9.00
N GLN A 12 6.76 -12.03 8.61
CA GLN A 12 7.95 -11.48 9.27
C GLN A 12 7.62 -10.63 10.51
N TYR A 13 6.35 -10.30 10.74
CA TYR A 13 5.91 -9.50 11.90
C TYR A 13 5.41 -10.40 13.03
N LYS A 14 6.29 -11.25 13.56
CA LYS A 14 5.94 -12.26 14.58
C LYS A 14 5.20 -11.67 15.79
N GLU A 15 5.72 -10.59 16.37
CA GLU A 15 5.09 -9.95 17.54
C GLU A 15 3.64 -9.52 17.25
N LYS A 16 3.39 -8.99 16.04
CA LYS A 16 2.04 -8.62 15.64
C LYS A 16 1.15 -9.85 15.51
N LEU A 17 1.64 -10.91 14.84
CA LEU A 17 0.89 -12.16 14.67
C LEU A 17 0.56 -12.81 16.01
N ASP A 18 1.51 -12.85 16.93
CA ASP A 18 1.33 -13.39 18.28
C ASP A 18 0.30 -12.58 19.09
N SER A 19 0.01 -11.33 18.71
CA SER A 19 -1.02 -10.49 19.35
C SER A 19 -2.43 -10.61 18.75
N LEU A 20 -2.61 -11.38 17.67
CA LEU A 20 -3.91 -11.53 17.00
C LEU A 20 -4.88 -12.56 17.65
N PRO A 21 -4.43 -13.66 18.27
CA PRO A 21 -5.34 -14.63 18.86
C PRO A 21 -6.25 -14.01 19.93
N GLU A 22 -7.50 -14.47 19.98
CA GLU A 22 -8.51 -13.99 20.95
C GLU A 22 -8.09 -14.23 22.41
N SER A 23 -7.25 -15.23 22.66
CA SER A 23 -6.70 -15.51 23.98
C SER A 23 -5.68 -14.47 24.48
N VAL A 24 -5.33 -13.48 23.67
CA VAL A 24 -4.36 -12.43 24.02
C VAL A 24 -5.10 -11.12 24.30
N ASP A 25 -5.17 -10.74 25.58
CA ASP A 25 -5.81 -9.48 26.01
C ASP A 25 -5.06 -8.22 25.55
N LYS A 26 -3.81 -8.35 25.09
CA LYS A 26 -2.95 -7.23 24.69
C LYS A 26 -3.14 -6.86 23.22
N ILE A 27 -3.78 -5.72 22.97
CA ILE A 27 -3.88 -5.15 21.62
C ILE A 27 -2.62 -4.36 21.28
N LEU A 28 -1.87 -4.82 20.27
CA LEU A 28 -0.74 -4.07 19.70
C LEU A 28 -1.20 -3.07 18.63
N PRO A 29 -0.48 -1.96 18.41
CA PRO A 29 -0.76 -1.05 17.32
C PRO A 29 -0.72 -1.76 15.94
N PRO A 30 -1.37 -1.19 14.92
CA PRO A 30 -1.28 -1.72 13.56
C PRO A 30 0.16 -1.58 13.02
N VAL A 31 0.53 -2.48 12.11
CA VAL A 31 1.80 -2.36 11.37
C VAL A 31 1.66 -1.21 10.39
N HIS A 32 2.56 -0.23 10.49
CA HIS A 32 2.60 0.87 9.53
C HIS A 32 3.12 0.37 8.17
N ILE A 33 2.24 0.38 7.16
CA ILE A 33 2.59 0.01 5.79
C ILE A 33 2.70 1.29 4.97
N ARG A 34 3.92 1.60 4.52
CA ARG A 34 4.14 2.66 3.52
C ARG A 34 3.99 2.07 2.12
N ILE A 35 2.85 2.32 1.51
CA ILE A 35 2.63 2.01 0.09
C ILE A 35 3.10 3.21 -0.73
N LYS A 36 4.01 2.98 -1.67
CA LYS A 36 4.32 3.96 -2.71
C LYS A 36 3.50 3.60 -3.94
N PRO A 37 2.37 4.29 -4.20
CA PRO A 37 1.56 3.97 -5.37
C PRO A 37 2.38 4.23 -6.64
N THR A 38 2.22 3.37 -7.63
CA THR A 38 2.56 3.68 -9.01
C THR A 38 1.36 4.40 -9.63
N ASN A 39 1.58 5.23 -10.65
CA ASN A 39 0.48 5.92 -11.33
C ASN A 39 -0.24 5.00 -12.35
N ALA A 40 0.34 3.81 -12.59
CA ALA A 40 -0.24 2.76 -13.41
C ALA A 40 -1.47 2.14 -12.72
N CYS A 41 -2.65 2.62 -13.07
CA CYS A 41 -3.94 2.07 -12.65
C CYS A 41 -4.85 1.91 -13.87
N ASN A 42 -5.50 0.76 -14.00
CA ASN A 42 -6.45 0.42 -15.08
C ASN A 42 -7.92 0.53 -14.63
N HIS A 43 -8.18 1.15 -13.48
CA HIS A 43 -9.53 1.34 -12.96
C HIS A 43 -10.00 2.78 -13.12
N ASN A 44 -11.30 2.97 -13.35
CA ASN A 44 -11.98 4.27 -13.32
C ASN A 44 -12.80 4.41 -12.03
N CYS A 45 -12.15 4.34 -10.87
CA CYS A 45 -12.84 4.38 -9.59
C CYS A 45 -13.52 5.74 -9.38
N ARG A 46 -14.82 5.74 -9.06
CA ARG A 46 -15.60 6.96 -8.76
C ARG A 46 -15.00 7.83 -7.64
N TYR A 47 -14.25 7.21 -6.73
CA TYR A 47 -13.61 7.87 -5.60
C TYR A 47 -12.14 8.29 -5.87
N CYS A 48 -11.64 8.13 -7.09
CA CYS A 48 -10.25 8.45 -7.40
C CYS A 48 -10.03 9.97 -7.47
N ALA A 49 -9.53 10.55 -6.38
CA ALA A 49 -9.26 11.99 -6.30
C ALA A 49 -8.18 12.48 -7.31
N TYR A 50 -7.31 11.57 -7.77
CA TYR A 50 -6.28 11.86 -8.78
C TYR A 50 -6.79 11.85 -10.23
N ARG A 51 -8.00 11.33 -10.47
CA ARG A 51 -8.66 11.29 -11.79
C ARG A 51 -9.93 12.13 -11.84
N ALA A 52 -10.27 12.81 -10.75
CA ALA A 52 -11.42 13.67 -10.66
C ALA A 52 -11.09 15.01 -11.33
N ASP A 53 -11.73 15.31 -12.45
CA ASP A 53 -11.46 16.50 -13.27
C ASP A 53 -11.70 17.82 -12.52
N ASN A 54 -12.52 17.79 -11.46
CA ASN A 54 -12.84 18.93 -10.61
C ASN A 54 -11.91 19.09 -9.39
N LEU A 55 -10.88 18.25 -9.24
CA LEU A 55 -9.90 18.31 -8.15
C LEU A 55 -8.49 18.59 -8.69
N GLN A 56 -7.76 19.46 -8.00
CA GLN A 56 -6.41 19.86 -8.41
C GLN A 56 -5.35 18.75 -8.19
N LEU A 57 -5.68 17.68 -7.47
CA LEU A 57 -4.72 16.68 -6.97
C LEU A 57 -4.01 15.87 -8.08
N GLY A 58 -4.62 15.76 -9.26
CA GLY A 58 -4.10 14.99 -10.39
C GLY A 58 -3.30 15.79 -11.42
N GLN A 59 -3.19 17.11 -11.29
CA GLN A 59 -2.70 18.00 -12.36
C GLN A 59 -1.28 17.65 -12.86
N ASP A 60 -0.40 17.22 -11.96
CA ASP A 60 1.01 16.89 -12.25
C ASP A 60 1.24 15.37 -12.40
N MET A 61 0.17 14.57 -12.30
CA MET A 61 0.27 13.11 -12.31
C MET A 61 0.46 12.60 -13.74
N ARG A 62 1.59 11.94 -14.00
CA ARG A 62 1.80 11.17 -15.24
C ARG A 62 1.39 9.72 -15.01
N ILE A 63 0.36 9.27 -15.72
CA ILE A 63 -0.21 7.91 -15.60
C ILE A 63 0.83 6.81 -15.84
N LYS A 64 1.82 7.10 -16.69
CA LYS A 64 2.88 6.14 -17.05
C LYS A 64 4.00 6.04 -16.00
N ASP A 65 4.02 6.92 -15.00
CA ASP A 65 5.08 6.89 -13.99
C ASP A 65 4.97 5.63 -13.13
N SER A 66 6.10 4.96 -13.02
CA SER A 66 6.25 3.75 -12.22
C SER A 66 7.56 3.79 -11.45
N ILE A 67 7.61 3.10 -10.32
CA ILE A 67 8.82 2.97 -9.52
C ILE A 67 9.76 2.02 -10.28
N PRO A 68 11.02 2.41 -10.56
CA PRO A 68 11.99 1.53 -11.22
C PRO A 68 12.14 0.21 -10.46
N LYS A 69 12.18 -0.92 -11.18
CA LYS A 69 12.31 -2.25 -10.57
C LYS A 69 13.60 -2.45 -9.78
N GLU A 70 14.61 -1.66 -10.10
CA GLU A 70 15.94 -1.68 -9.48
C GLU A 70 16.01 -0.85 -8.19
N LYS A 71 14.92 -0.17 -7.80
CA LYS A 71 14.78 0.53 -6.51
C LYS A 71 13.91 -0.25 -5.52
#